data_AF-A0A3C1FUK9-F1
#
_entry.id   AF-A0A3C1FUK9-F1
#
_cell.length_a   1.000
_cell.length_b   1.000
_cell.length_c   1.000
_cell.angle_alpha   90.00
_cell.angle_beta   90.00
_cell.angle_gamma   90.00
#
_symmetry.space_group_name_H-M   'P 1'
#
loop_
_entity.id
_entity.type
_entity.pdbx_description
1 polymer ?
#
loop_
_entity_poly.entity_id
_entity_poly.type
_entity_poly.pdbx_seq_one_letter_code
_entity_poly.pdbx_strand_id
1 'polypeptide(L)' 'AKGFPMAITDELTGLFNRRGFLTIAEREVKLAKRYKKEIFMLYVDLDGLKMINDTFGHMEATRL' A
#
# COMPACT_ATOMS: atom_id res chain seq x y z
N ALA A 1 20.01 1.98 -4.65
CA ALA A 1 18.70 1.29 -4.63
C ALA A 1 17.92 1.73 -5.87
N LYS A 2 17.28 0.82 -6.61
CA LYS A 2 16.42 1.22 -7.73
C LYS A 2 15.19 1.94 -7.13
N GLY A 3 15.21 3.27 -7.13
CA GLY A 3 14.06 4.07 -6.74
C GLY A 3 12.93 3.82 -7.71
N PHE A 4 11.78 3.39 -7.21
CA PHE A 4 10.55 3.38 -8.00
C PHE A 4 10.15 4.84 -8.27
N PRO A 5 9.68 5.19 -9.48
CA PRO A 5 9.27 6.57 -9.76
C PRO A 5 8.18 7.02 -8.78
N MET A 6 8.19 8.28 -8.36
CA MET A 6 7.18 8.87 -7.44
C MET A 6 5.73 8.60 -7.89
N ALA A 7 5.52 8.33 -9.18
CA ALA A 7 4.23 7.94 -9.74
C ALA A 7 3.64 6.62 -9.19
N ILE A 8 4.42 5.74 -8.56
CA ILE A 8 3.96 4.43 -8.07
C ILE A 8 4.17 4.17 -6.57
N THR A 9 4.77 5.12 -5.86
CA THR A 9 4.93 5.09 -4.40
C THR A 9 4.04 6.15 -3.76
N ASP A 10 3.57 5.89 -2.56
CA ASP A 10 2.92 6.86 -1.70
C ASP A 10 3.99 7.64 -0.91
N GLU A 11 3.97 8.97 -0.98
CA GLU A 11 5.04 9.80 -0.40
C GLU A 11 5.01 9.80 1.14
N LEU A 12 3.84 9.59 1.72
CA LEU A 12 3.64 9.59 3.16
C LEU A 12 4.25 8.33 3.79
N THR A 13 3.94 7.16 3.24
CA THR A 13 4.31 5.87 3.84
C THR A 13 5.53 5.22 3.18
N GLY A 14 5.93 5.67 1.98
CA GLY A 14 6.94 5.02 1.15
C GLY A 14 6.51 3.67 0.57
N LEU A 15 5.28 3.21 0.84
CA LEU A 15 4.71 1.99 0.28
C LEU A 15 4.32 2.19 -1.19
N PHE A 16 3.99 1.10 -1.89
CA PHE A 16 3.36 1.23 -3.19
C PHE A 16 1.99 1.87 -3.03
N ASN A 17 1.74 2.93 -3.80
CA ASN A 17 0.41 3.47 -3.94
C ASN A 17 -0.48 2.48 -4.70
N ARG A 18 -1.77 2.79 -4.84
CA ARG A 18 -2.74 1.91 -5.54
C ARG A 18 -2.26 1.49 -6.93
N ARG A 19 -1.62 2.38 -7.68
CA ARG A 19 -1.10 2.09 -9.03
C ARG A 19 0.11 1.14 -8.98
N GLY A 20 1.04 1.40 -8.05
CA GLY A 20 2.18 0.52 -7.82
C GLY A 20 1.74 -0.89 -7.40
N PHE A 21 0.80 -0.98 -6.46
CA PHE A 21 0.23 -2.23 -6.00
C PHE A 21 -0.38 -3.03 -7.15
N LEU A 22 -1.26 -2.43 -7.96
CA LEU A 22 -1.91 -3.12 -9.08
C LEU A 22 -0.89 -3.62 -10.11
N THR A 23 0.11 -2.81 -10.44
CA THR A 23 1.16 -3.18 -11.40
C THR A 23 1.91 -4.44 -10.95
N ILE A 24 2.22 -4.54 -9.66
CA ILE A 24 2.93 -5.68 -9.08
C ILE A 24 1.99 -6.87 -8.92
N ALA A 25 0.79 -6.66 -8.36
CA ALA A 25 -0.20 -7.71 -8.14
C ALA A 25 -0.57 -8.42 -9.45
N GLU A 26 -0.78 -7.69 -10.55
CA GLU A 26 -1.05 -8.28 -11.87
C GLU A 26 0.08 -9.20 -12.35
N ARG A 27 1.34 -8.78 -12.13
CA ARG A 27 2.52 -9.59 -12.45
C ARG A 27 2.56 -10.84 -11.59
N GLU A 28 2.40 -10.71 -10.27
CA GLU A 28 2.50 -11.83 -9.33
C GLU A 28 1.37 -12.85 -9.56
N VAL A 29 0.13 -12.40 -9.84
CA VAL A 29 -0.99 -13.29 -10.20
C VAL A 29 -0.69 -14.09 -11.47
N LYS A 30 -0.12 -13.47 -12.50
CA LYS A 30 0.30 -14.18 -13.73
C LYS A 30 1.36 -15.23 -13.44
N LEU A 31 2.35 -14.91 -12.60
CA LEU A 31 3.41 -15.83 -12.21
C LEU A 31 2.87 -16.99 -11.37
N ALA A 32 2.01 -16.71 -10.38
CA ALA A 32 1.41 -17.74 -9.55
C ALA A 32 0.55 -18.71 -10.36
N LYS A 33 -0.25 -18.20 -11.31
CA LYS A 33 -1.00 -19.05 -12.25
C LYS A 33 -0.07 -19.93 -13.08
N ARG A 34 1.04 -19.38 -13.59
CA ARG A 34 2.02 -20.12 -14.40
C ARG A 34 2.71 -21.23 -13.60
N TYR A 35 3.06 -20.95 -12.35
CA TYR A 35 3.84 -21.87 -11.50
C TYR A 35 2.98 -22.65 -10.50
N LYS A 36 1.65 -22.59 -10.62
CA LYS A 36 0.69 -23.23 -9.71
C LYS A 36 0.99 -22.93 -8.24
N LYS A 37 1.24 -21.65 -7.93
CA LYS A 37 1.46 -21.15 -6.57
C LYS A 37 0.19 -20.49 -6.05
N GLU A 38 0.00 -20.56 -4.74
CA GLU A 38 -1.06 -19.83 -4.04
C GLU A 38 -0.58 -18.41 -3.72
N ILE A 39 -1.51 -17.46 -3.72
CA ILE A 39 -1.28 -16.08 -3.29
C ILE A 39 -2.26 -15.78 -2.17
N PHE A 40 -1.79 -15.05 -1.17
CA PHE A 40 -2.62 -14.46 -0.12
C PHE A 40 -2.70 -12.95 -0.33
N MET A 41 -3.88 -12.39 -0.10
CA MET A 41 -4.11 -10.95 -0.10
C MET A 41 -4.63 -10.54 1.26
N LEU A 42 -3.99 -9.56 1.87
CA LEU A 42 -4.41 -8.96 3.13
C LEU A 42 -4.92 -7.55 2.83
N TYR A 43 -6.11 -7.24 3.34
CA TYR A 43 -6.66 -5.89 3.36
C TYR A 43 -6.68 -5.45 4.83
N VAL A 44 -6.01 -4.33 5.12
CA VAL A 44 -5.89 -3.76 6.45
C VAL A 44 -6.48 -2.37 6.42
N ASP A 45 -7.31 -2.06 7.40
CA ASP A 45 -7.83 -0.73 7.65
C ASP A 45 -7.48 -0.33 9.09
N LEU A 46 -7.24 0.96 9.33
CA LEU A 46 -6.93 1.49 10.65
C LEU A 46 -8.19 2.02 11.31
N ASP A 47 -8.70 1.28 12.30
CA ASP A 47 -9.84 1.71 13.09
C ASP A 47 -9.52 2.99 13.88
N GLY A 48 -10.48 3.92 13.94
CA GLY A 48 -10.38 5.10 14.79
C GLY A 48 -9.47 6.22 14.28
N LEU A 49 -8.90 6.11 13.07
CA LEU A 49 -8.03 7.15 12.50
C LEU A 49 -8.70 8.53 12.43
N LYS A 50 -10.02 8.57 12.22
CA LYS A 50 -10.80 9.81 12.26
C LYS A 50 -10.77 10.49 13.63
N MET A 51 -10.90 9.72 14.72
CA MET A 51 -10.85 10.27 16.08
C MET A 51 -9.48 10.88 16.38
N ILE A 52 -8.41 10.23 15.94
CA ILE A 52 -7.04 10.74 16.07
C ILE A 52 -6.89 12.05 15.30
N ASN A 53 -7.32 12.07 14.04
CA ASN A 53 -7.34 13.28 13.21
C ASN A 53 -8.13 14.43 13.84
N ASP A 54 -9.31 14.13 14.39
CA ASP A 54 -10.20 15.13 14.97
C ASP A 54 -9.68 15.63 16.34
N THR A 55 -8.89 14.83 17.06
CA THR A 55 -8.35 15.17 18.40
C THR A 55 -7.00 15.90 18.33
N PHE A 56 -6.11 15.46 17.44
CA PHE A 56 -4.72 15.93 17.39
C PHE A 56 -4.39 16.74 16.14
N GLY A 57 -5.35 16.86 15.20
CA GLY A 57 -5.15 17.47 13.90
C GLY A 57 -4.54 16.50 12.88
N HIS A 58 -4.75 16.80 11.59
CA HIS A 58 -4.38 15.91 10.48
C HIS A 58 -2.89 15.53 10.40
N MET A 59 -2.01 16.38 10.94
CA MET A 59 -0.56 16.16 10.95
C MET A 59 -0.14 14.98 11.84
N GLU A 60 -0.91 14.62 12.87
CA GLU A 60 -0.50 13.56 13.80
C GLU A 60 -0.82 12.16 13.28
N ALA A 61 -1.93 11.99 12.55
CA ALA A 61 -2.22 10.72 11.86
C ALA A 61 -1.23 10.41 10.73
N THR A 62 -0.55 11.43 10.21
CA THR A 62 0.50 11.32 9.19
C THR A 62 1.76 10.63 9.77
N ARG A 63 1.90 10.52 11.09
CA ARG A 63 3.09 9.95 11.77
C ARG A 63 2.89 8.55 12.33
N LEU A 64 1.67 8.01 12.28
CA LEU A 64 1.31 6.66 12.72
C LEU A 64 1.62 5.62 11.63
#